data_AF-A0A8T5H1U4-F1
#
_entry.id   AF-A0A8T5H1U4-F1
#
_cell.length_a   1.000
_cell.length_b   1.000
_cell.length_c   1.000
_cell.angle_alpha   90.00
_cell.angle_beta   90.00
_cell.angle_gamma   90.00
#
_symmetry.space_group_name_H-M   'P 1'
#
loop_
_entity.id
_entity.type
_entity.pdbx_description
1 polymer ?
#
loop_
_entity_poly.entity_id
_entity_poly.type
_entity_poly.pdbx_seq_one_letter_code
_entity_poly.pdbx_strand_id
1 'polypeptide(L)'
;MERRTYATIKVHWPNKKVIVTSPQINFEDYPTKDISKDDVINIMVGDLQRIKIYPDKGFQIFQDIPTDIWEAYQELVQLGYTKHLMKST
;
A
#
# COMPACT_ATOMS: atom_id res chain seq x y z
N MET A 1 4.83 -1.35 0.49
CA MET A 1 4.48 -2.69 -0.05
C MET A 1 4.39 -3.80 1.00
N GLU A 2 5.10 -3.68 2.12
CA GLU A 2 5.33 -4.70 3.15
C GLU A 2 4.03 -5.24 3.75
N ARG A 3 3.11 -4.36 4.16
CA ARG A 3 1.80 -4.74 4.70
C ARG A 3 0.98 -5.55 3.69
N ARG A 4 0.96 -5.13 2.42
CA ARG A 4 0.28 -5.87 1.35
C ARG A 4 0.90 -7.25 1.16
N THR A 5 2.22 -7.35 1.08
CA THR A 5 2.94 -8.63 0.93
C THR A 5 2.61 -9.57 2.08
N TYR A 6 2.68 -9.09 3.32
CA TYR A 6 2.32 -9.88 4.49
C TYR A 6 0.86 -10.35 4.42
N ALA A 7 -0.07 -9.44 4.13
CA ALA A 7 -1.49 -9.74 4.11
C ALA A 7 -1.85 -10.77 3.02
N THR A 8 -1.22 -10.69 1.84
CA THR A 8 -1.38 -11.67 0.76
C THR A 8 -0.81 -13.04 1.17
N ILE A 9 0.41 -13.06 1.73
CA ILE A 9 1.04 -14.32 2.19
C ILE A 9 0.16 -15.03 3.21
N LYS A 10 -0.49 -14.28 4.12
CA LYS A 10 -1.36 -14.86 5.13
C LYS A 10 -2.66 -15.45 4.59
N VAL A 11 -3.12 -15.06 3.41
CA VAL A 11 -4.21 -15.75 2.71
C VAL A 11 -3.75 -17.11 2.21
N HIS A 12 -2.61 -17.16 1.51
CA HIS A 12 -2.15 -18.39 0.84
C HIS A 12 -1.46 -19.38 1.78
N TRP A 13 -0.76 -18.88 2.81
CA TRP A 13 0.00 -19.68 3.77
C TRP A 13 -0.22 -19.21 5.20
N PRO A 14 -1.45 -19.37 5.75
CA PRO A 14 -1.83 -18.82 7.06
C PRO A 14 -0.90 -19.30 8.20
N ASN A 15 -0.46 -20.55 8.12
CA ASN A 15 0.33 -21.22 9.16
C ASN A 15 1.84 -20.94 9.09
N LYS A 16 2.33 -20.20 8.09
CA LYS A 16 3.76 -19.87 7.99
C LYS A 16 4.08 -18.63 8.83
N LYS A 17 5.21 -18.69 9.54
CA LYS A 17 5.84 -17.53 10.18
C LYS A 17 6.62 -16.79 9.11
N VAL A 18 6.28 -15.53 8.86
CA VAL A 18 6.90 -14.71 7.83
C VAL A 18 7.19 -13.34 8.40
N ILE A 19 8.36 -12.80 8.05
CA ILE A 19 8.78 -11.43 8.34
C ILE A 19 8.99 -10.76 6.99
N VAL A 20 8.41 -9.57 6.83
CA VAL A 20 8.59 -8.72 5.64
C VAL A 20 9.23 -7.43 6.12
N THR A 21 10.33 -7.04 5.49
CA THR A 21 11.06 -5.81 5.82
C THR A 21 11.56 -5.13 4.53
N SER A 22 11.88 -3.86 4.65
CA SER A 22 12.48 -3.02 3.60
C SER A 22 13.84 -2.48 4.06
N PRO A 23 14.65 -1.97 3.11
CA PRO A 23 15.86 -1.23 3.46
C PRO A 23 15.54 -0.10 4.45
N GLN A 24 16.39 0.07 5.46
CA GLN A 24 16.23 1.10 6.48
C GLN A 24 16.79 2.43 5.97
N ILE A 25 16.09 3.03 5.01
CA ILE A 25 16.43 4.31 4.38
C ILE A 25 15.32 5.33 4.63
N ASN A 26 15.64 6.62 4.53
CA ASN A 26 14.62 7.66 4.65
C ASN A 26 13.75 7.69 3.39
N PHE A 27 12.55 8.27 3.54
CA PHE A 27 11.65 8.47 2.40
C PHE A 27 12.27 9.33 1.29
N GLU A 28 13.05 10.36 1.65
CA GLU A 28 13.71 11.24 0.68
C GLU A 28 14.79 10.52 -0.14
N ASP A 29 15.32 9.40 0.37
CA ASP A 29 16.34 8.58 -0.29
C ASP A 29 15.72 7.44 -1.13
N TYR A 30 14.40 7.25 -1.07
CA TYR A 30 13.69 6.18 -1.77
C TYR A 30 13.57 6.42 -3.29
N PRO A 31 13.27 7.64 -3.79
CA PRO A 31 13.23 7.92 -5.21
C PRO A 31 14.56 7.62 -5.91
N THR A 32 14.47 7.12 -7.14
CA THR A 32 15.62 6.86 -7.99
C THR A 32 15.52 7.67 -9.27
N LYS A 33 16.51 7.56 -10.16
CA LYS A 33 16.45 8.18 -11.50
C LYS A 33 15.23 7.72 -12.31
N ASP A 34 14.78 6.49 -12.08
CA ASP A 34 13.69 5.86 -12.84
C ASP A 34 12.35 5.91 -12.09
N ILE A 35 12.37 6.16 -10.77
CA ILE A 35 11.17 6.22 -9.92
C ILE A 35 11.18 7.56 -9.18
N SER A 36 10.38 8.50 -9.65
CA SER A 36 10.30 9.82 -9.03
C SER A 36 9.58 9.79 -7.69
N LYS A 37 9.77 10.82 -6.86
CA LYS A 37 9.01 11.00 -5.60
C LYS A 37 7.50 10.96 -5.83
N ASP A 38 7.04 11.56 -6.93
CA ASP A 38 5.63 11.53 -7.32
C ASP A 38 5.15 10.10 -7.61
N ASP A 39 5.95 9.29 -8.30
CA ASP A 39 5.62 7.88 -8.55
C ASP A 39 5.52 7.10 -7.24
N VAL A 40 6.46 7.29 -6.31
CA VAL A 40 6.44 6.64 -4.99
C VAL A 40 5.16 6.97 -4.25
N ILE A 41 4.76 8.25 -4.19
CA ILE A 41 3.53 8.67 -3.51
C ILE A 41 2.30 8.03 -4.17
N ASN A 42 2.22 8.07 -5.51
CA ASN A 42 1.13 7.42 -6.24
C ASN A 42 1.06 5.92 -5.94
N ILE A 43 2.21 5.23 -5.87
CA ILE A 43 2.28 3.80 -5.52
C ILE A 43 1.76 3.56 -4.10
N MET A 44 2.19 4.37 -3.13
CA MET A 44 1.75 4.26 -1.73
C MET A 44 0.23 4.48 -1.58
N VAL A 45 -0.32 5.46 -2.28
CA VAL A 45 -1.76 5.74 -2.31
C VAL A 45 -2.52 4.55 -2.90
N GLY A 46 -2.08 4.03 -4.04
CA GLY A 46 -2.67 2.83 -4.66
C GLY A 46 -2.54 1.57 -3.80
N ASP A 47 -1.44 1.43 -3.05
CA ASP A 47 -1.23 0.34 -2.11
C ASP A 47 -2.25 0.37 -0.97
N LEU A 48 -2.44 1.54 -0.35
CA LEU A 48 -3.34 1.71 0.79
C LEU A 48 -4.79 1.46 0.40
N GLN A 49 -5.21 1.90 -0.79
CA GLN A 49 -6.53 1.55 -1.34
C GLN A 49 -6.73 0.03 -1.43
N ARG A 50 -5.72 -0.72 -1.87
CA ARG A 50 -5.81 -2.18 -1.99
C ARG A 50 -5.82 -2.87 -0.64
N ILE A 51 -5.11 -2.36 0.37
CA ILE A 51 -5.21 -2.86 1.74
C ILE A 51 -6.67 -2.80 2.23
N LYS A 52 -7.41 -1.75 1.84
CA LYS A 52 -8.84 -1.61 2.18
C LYS A 52 -9.74 -2.56 1.39
N ILE A 53 -9.53 -2.70 0.08
CA ILE A 53 -10.48 -3.38 -0.84
C ILE A 53 -10.20 -4.87 -1.03
N TYR A 54 -8.94 -5.29 -1.01
CA TYR A 54 -8.55 -6.67 -1.33
C TYR A 54 -9.02 -7.73 -0.32
N PRO A 55 -9.23 -7.42 0.98
CA PRO A 55 -9.86 -8.36 1.90
C PRO A 55 -11.24 -8.83 1.44
N ASP A 56 -12.07 -7.92 0.96
CA ASP A 56 -13.42 -8.24 0.46
C ASP A 56 -13.40 -9.12 -0.80
N LYS A 57 -12.27 -9.11 -1.53
CA LYS A 57 -12.04 -9.94 -2.72
C LYS A 57 -11.31 -11.25 -2.41
N GLY A 58 -10.95 -11.49 -1.14
CA GLY A 58 -10.20 -12.66 -0.71
C GLY A 58 -8.73 -12.69 -1.15
N PHE A 59 -8.16 -11.56 -1.59
CA PHE A 59 -6.76 -11.49 -2.04
C PHE A 59 -5.77 -11.19 -0.90
N GLN A 60 -6.25 -10.58 0.18
CA GLN A 60 -5.47 -10.23 1.38
C GLN A 60 -6.29 -10.56 2.63
N ILE A 61 -5.63 -10.80 3.76
CA ILE A 61 -6.35 -10.76 5.05
C ILE A 61 -6.71 -9.32 5.41
N PHE A 62 -7.74 -9.12 6.23
CA PHE A 62 -8.07 -7.80 6.78
C PHE A 62 -6.85 -7.20 7.48
N GLN A 63 -6.64 -5.90 7.26
CA GLN A 63 -5.66 -5.09 7.97
C GLN A 63 -6.38 -3.85 8.46
N ASP A 64 -6.28 -3.58 9.76
CA ASP A 64 -6.83 -2.36 10.32
C ASP A 64 -6.11 -1.14 9.72
N ILE A 65 -6.88 -0.13 9.31
CA ILE A 65 -6.36 1.12 8.78
C ILE A 65 -6.81 2.21 9.75
N PRO A 66 -5.86 2.81 10.51
CA PRO A 66 -6.14 3.93 11.38
C PRO A 66 -6.80 5.09 10.63
N THR A 67 -7.66 5.83 11.32
CA THR A 67 -8.46 6.92 10.73
C THR A 67 -7.59 8.02 10.13
N ASP A 68 -6.55 8.46 10.85
CA ASP A 68 -5.57 9.46 10.39
C ASP A 68 -4.84 9.04 9.11
N ILE A 69 -4.52 7.74 8.98
CA ILE A 69 -3.91 7.18 7.76
C ILE A 69 -4.89 7.19 6.59
N TRP A 70 -6.18 6.91 6.83
CA TRP A 70 -7.20 6.98 5.79
C TRP A 70 -7.49 8.42 5.36
N GLU A 71 -7.51 9.37 6.30
CA GLU A 71 -7.66 10.80 6.02
C GLU A 71 -6.51 11.30 5.15
N ALA A 72 -5.25 10.98 5.50
CA ALA A 72 -4.08 11.33 4.70
C ALA A 72 -4.16 10.75 3.27
N TYR A 73 -4.66 9.53 3.12
CA TYR A 73 -4.95 8.96 1.80
C TYR A 73 -5.95 9.80 1.02
N GLN A 74 -7.06 10.21 1.65
CA GLN A 74 -8.08 11.02 0.99
C GLN A 74 -7.53 12.39 0.56
N GLU A 75 -6.71 13.03 1.38
CA GLU A 75 -6.03 14.29 1.03
C GLU A 75 -5.11 14.11 -0.17
N LEU A 76 -4.27 13.07 -0.19
CA LEU A 76 -3.39 12.80 -1.34
C LEU A 76 -4.18 12.50 -2.62
N VAL A 77 -5.31 11.79 -2.52
CA VAL A 77 -6.20 11.58 -3.67
C VAL A 77 -6.76 12.91 -4.19
N GLN A 78 -7.17 13.82 -3.30
CA GLN A 78 -7.66 15.16 -3.68
C GLN A 78 -6.56 16.02 -4.30
N LEU A 79 -5.31 15.87 -3.87
CA LEU A 79 -4.13 16.53 -4.45
C LEU A 79 -3.73 15.94 -5.82
N GLY A 80 -4.36 14.86 -6.28
CA GLY A 80 -4.18 14.32 -7.63
C GLY A 80 -3.26 13.10 -7.73
N TYR A 81 -2.87 12.49 -6.60
CA TYR A 81 -2.05 11.26 -6.59
C TYR A 81 -2.88 10.01 -6.93
N THR A 82 -3.44 9.96 -8.14
CA THR A 82 -4.41 8.93 -8.55
C THR A 82 -3.88 7.91 -9.56
N LYS A 83 -2.62 7.98 -9.98
CA LYS A 83 -2.06 7.18 -11.10
C LYS A 83 -2.16 5.66 -10.88
N HIS A 84 -2.07 5.21 -9.63
CA HIS A 84 -2.13 3.79 -9.26
C HIS A 84 -3.40 3.40 -8.51
N LEU A 85 -4.42 4.25 -8.47
CA LEU A 85 -5.73 3.87 -7.94
C LEU A 85 -6.39 2.82 -8.82
N MET A 86 -7.09 1.89 -8.19
CA MET A 86 -8.05 1.04 -8.86
C MET A 86 -9.18 1.90 -9.40
N LYS A 87 -9.48 1.69 -10.68
CA LYS A 87 -10.69 2.23 -11.29
C LYS A 87 -11.87 1.41 -10.79
N SER A 88 -12.95 2.09 -10.40
CA SER A 88 -14.25 1.45 -10.25
C SER A 88 -14.67 0.96 -11.64
N THR A 89 -14.81 -0.35 -11.80
CA THR A 89 -15.43 -0.95 -12.99
C THR A 89 -16.94 -0.74 -12.96
#